data_AF-A0ABC9XZY3-F1
#
_entry.id   AF-A0ABC9XZY3-F1
#
_cell.length_a   1.000
_cell.length_b   1.000
_cell.length_c   1.000
_cell.angle_alpha   90.00
_cell.angle_beta   90.00
_cell.angle_gamma   90.00
#
_symmetry.space_group_name_H-M   'P 1'
#
loop_
_entity.id
_entity.type
_entity.pdbx_description
1 polymer ?
#
loop_
_entity_poly.entity_id
_entity_poly.type
_entity_poly.pdbx_seq_one_letter_code
_entity_poly.pdbx_strand_id
1 'polypeptide(L)'
;MIQEEAVNDLLRHLDTHKSMGLDGIHPRVLRELVEELAKPLSIIYQQSWLTGEVPDDWRLANVMPIYKKGWKEDPGNYRPVSLTSVPGKIMEQFILSALTRQVQDNQGIRPSQHGFMKGRSCLTNLISFYDQVTCLVDEGKAVDVIYLDFSKAFNTVSHSILLEKLAAHGLDRCTLHWVTNWLEG
;
A
#
# COMPACT_ATOMS: atom_id res chain seq x y z
N MET A 1 -10.75 5.25 15.05
CA MET A 1 -10.01 6.04 16.05
C MET A 1 -8.59 5.49 16.07
N ILE A 2 -7.61 6.34 15.79
CA ILE A 2 -6.19 5.99 15.83
C ILE A 2 -5.75 6.12 17.28
N GLN A 3 -5.39 4.99 17.89
CA GLN A 3 -5.00 4.91 19.29
C GLN A 3 -3.49 5.12 19.43
N GLU A 4 -3.09 5.73 20.54
CA GLU A 4 -1.69 6.00 20.88
C GLU A 4 -0.88 4.70 20.97
N GLU A 5 -1.47 3.65 21.54
CA GLU A 5 -0.85 2.33 21.67
C GLU A 5 -0.51 1.74 20.30
N ALA A 6 -1.42 1.88 19.33
CA ALA A 6 -1.19 1.40 17.97
C ALA A 6 -0.08 2.18 17.26
N VAL A 7 0.02 3.50 17.52
CA VAL A 7 1.12 4.33 17.00
C VAL A 7 2.44 3.93 17.65
N ASN A 8 2.44 3.73 18.97
CA ASN A 8 3.61 3.28 19.75
C ASN A 8 4.14 1.95 19.20
N ASP A 9 3.26 0.96 18.99
CA ASP A 9 3.60 -0.33 18.43
C ASP A 9 4.25 -0.20 17.05
N LEU A 10 3.68 0.61 16.15
CA LEU A 10 4.26 0.83 14.82
C LEU A 10 5.64 1.49 14.89
N LEU A 11 5.81 2.51 15.75
CA LEU A 11 7.08 3.21 15.92
C LEU A 11 8.18 2.26 16.45
N ARG A 12 7.87 1.40 17.43
CA ARG A 12 8.81 0.41 18.00
C ARG A 12 9.30 -0.61 16.97
N HIS A 13 8.47 -0.94 15.99
CA HIS A 13 8.80 -1.91 14.94
C HIS A 13 9.36 -1.27 13.67
N LEU A 14 9.67 0.04 13.68
CA LEU A 14 10.33 0.69 12.56
C LEU A 14 11.71 0.07 12.29
N ASP A 15 11.96 -0.18 11.01
CA ASP A 15 13.27 -0.57 10.51
C ASP A 15 14.19 0.66 10.48
N THR A 16 15.16 0.67 11.38
CA THR A 16 16.11 1.77 11.56
C THR A 16 17.16 1.86 10.46
N HIS A 17 17.23 0.88 9.55
CA HIS A 17 18.14 0.90 8.42
C HIS A 17 17.53 1.51 7.16
N LYS A 18 16.24 1.90 7.20
CA LYS A 18 15.58 2.57 6.07
C LYS A 18 15.95 4.04 5.98
N SER A 19 15.90 4.55 4.75
CA SER A 19 16.16 5.95 4.45
C SER A 19 15.04 6.87 4.97
N MET A 20 15.43 8.05 5.42
CA MET A 20 14.56 9.18 5.78
C MET A 20 13.91 9.82 4.54
N GLY A 21 12.78 10.50 4.74
CA GLY A 21 12.13 11.29 3.69
C GLY A 21 12.78 12.67 3.51
N LEU A 22 12.09 13.55 2.76
CA LEU A 22 12.49 14.95 2.61
C LEU A 22 12.29 15.77 3.89
N ASP A 23 11.52 15.24 4.84
CA ASP A 23 11.24 15.81 6.16
C ASP A 23 12.45 15.88 7.11
N GLY A 24 13.55 15.22 6.77
CA GLY A 24 14.72 15.21 7.64
C GLY A 24 14.62 14.23 8.82
N ILE A 25 13.55 13.42 8.90
CA ILE A 25 13.26 12.57 10.06
C ILE A 25 13.69 11.13 9.79
N HIS A 26 14.77 10.72 10.46
CA HIS A 26 15.28 9.34 10.34
C HIS A 26 14.43 8.36 11.16
N PRO A 27 14.12 7.15 10.64
CA PRO A 27 13.33 6.15 11.38
C PRO A 27 13.89 5.82 12.78
N ARG A 28 15.21 5.89 12.93
CA ARG A 28 15.89 5.72 14.22
C ARG A 28 15.46 6.73 15.28
N VAL A 29 15.29 8.01 14.90
CA VAL A 29 14.84 9.06 15.83
C VAL A 29 13.42 8.75 16.30
N LEU A 30 12.54 8.36 15.38
CA LEU A 30 11.16 7.99 15.70
C LEU A 30 11.08 6.78 16.63
N ARG A 31 11.97 5.79 16.44
CA ARG A 31 12.02 4.58 17.28
C ARG A 31 12.65 4.82 18.65
N GLU A 32 13.64 5.71 18.76
CA GLU A 32 14.29 6.02 20.04
C GLU A 32 13.45 6.98 20.88
N LEU A 33 12.62 7.83 20.27
CA LEU A 33 11.76 8.81 20.95
C LEU A 33 10.28 8.39 20.99
N VAL A 34 9.99 7.08 20.98
CA VAL A 34 8.61 6.55 20.94
C VAL A 34 7.74 7.13 22.05
N GLU A 35 8.24 7.13 23.28
CA GLU A 35 7.47 7.55 24.46
C GLU A 35 7.04 9.02 24.38
N GLU A 36 7.83 9.86 23.72
CA GLU A 36 7.53 11.29 23.53
C GLU A 36 6.68 11.55 22.28
N LEU A 37 6.85 10.75 21.23
CA LEU A 37 6.25 10.99 19.91
C LEU A 37 4.93 10.25 19.67
N ALA A 38 4.66 9.15 20.37
CA ALA A 38 3.46 8.36 20.17
C ALA A 38 2.19 9.20 20.40
N LYS A 39 2.15 9.98 21.49
CA LYS A 39 0.99 10.82 21.80
C LYS A 39 0.76 11.92 20.77
N PRO A 40 1.73 12.82 20.47
CA PRO A 40 1.52 13.88 19.48
C PRO A 40 1.15 13.32 18.10
N LEU A 41 1.81 12.26 17.65
CA LEU A 41 1.52 11.65 16.35
C LEU A 41 0.11 11.04 16.31
N SER A 42 -0.37 10.40 17.39
CA SER A 42 -1.74 9.89 17.44
C SER A 42 -2.80 10.99 17.26
N ILE A 43 -2.56 12.17 17.85
CA ILE A 43 -3.46 13.33 17.72
C ILE A 43 -3.42 13.85 16.28
N ILE A 44 -2.24 14.00 15.70
CA ILE A 44 -2.07 14.46 14.31
C ILE A 44 -2.74 13.49 13.33
N TYR A 45 -2.48 12.18 13.46
CA TYR A 45 -3.09 11.17 12.60
C TYR A 45 -4.61 11.14 12.74
N GLN A 46 -5.13 11.21 13.96
CA GLN A 46 -6.56 11.24 14.21
C GLN A 46 -7.20 12.48 13.57
N GLN A 47 -6.56 13.65 13.67
CA GLN A 47 -7.07 14.88 13.07
C GLN A 47 -7.00 14.85 11.54
N SER A 48 -5.88 14.38 10.99
CA SER A 48 -5.73 14.17 9.54
C SER A 48 -6.81 13.22 9.01
N TRP A 49 -7.06 12.10 9.68
CA TRP A 49 -8.10 11.14 9.26
C TRP A 49 -9.52 11.73 9.32
N LEU A 50 -9.86 12.49 10.37
CA LEU A 50 -11.20 13.08 10.53
C LEU A 50 -11.48 14.20 9.53
N THR A 51 -10.49 15.05 9.29
CA THR A 51 -10.61 16.20 8.38
C THR A 51 -10.37 15.83 6.92
N GLY A 52 -9.65 14.72 6.68
CA GLY A 52 -9.11 14.36 5.37
C GLY A 52 -7.88 15.17 4.98
N GLU A 53 -7.44 16.14 5.79
CA GLU A 53 -6.27 16.96 5.46
C GLU A 53 -4.99 16.15 5.61
N VAL A 54 -4.19 16.11 4.54
CA VAL A 54 -2.87 15.47 4.53
C VAL A 54 -1.81 16.57 4.67
N PRO A 55 -0.88 16.49 5.62
CA PRO A 55 0.28 17.38 5.67
C PRO A 55 1.11 17.33 4.37
N ASP A 56 1.53 18.49 3.89
CA ASP A 56 2.31 18.62 2.64
C ASP A 56 3.60 17.79 2.69
N ASP A 57 4.29 17.80 3.83
CA ASP A 57 5.51 17.02 4.08
C ASP A 57 5.32 15.52 3.86
N TRP A 58 4.10 15.01 4.01
CA TRP A 58 3.80 13.60 3.78
C TRP A 58 3.64 13.26 2.30
N ARG A 59 3.16 14.22 1.50
CA ARG A 59 2.99 14.07 0.04
C ARG A 59 4.30 14.28 -0.72
N LEU A 60 5.23 15.04 -0.15
CA LEU A 60 6.56 15.23 -0.74
C LEU A 60 7.36 13.93 -0.74
N ALA A 61 7.90 13.58 -1.91
CA ALA A 61 8.73 12.38 -2.07
C ALA A 61 9.98 12.67 -2.90
N ASN A 62 11.10 12.10 -2.47
CA ASN A 62 12.27 12.02 -3.34
C ASN A 62 12.07 10.86 -4.34
N VAL A 63 12.02 11.15 -5.63
CA VAL A 63 11.82 10.14 -6.68
C VAL A 63 13.17 9.61 -7.14
N MET A 64 13.52 8.40 -6.70
CA MET A 64 14.75 7.73 -7.10
C MET A 64 14.50 6.77 -8.27
N PRO A 65 15.19 6.96 -9.41
CA PRO A 65 15.10 6.01 -10.53
C PRO A 65 15.93 4.75 -10.22
N ILE A 66 15.26 3.60 -10.14
CA ILE A 66 15.91 2.29 -10.00
C ILE A 66 15.94 1.60 -11.35
N TYR A 67 17.14 1.31 -11.83
CA TYR A 67 17.32 0.59 -13.09
C TYR A 67 16.67 -0.80 -13.03
N LYS A 68 15.84 -1.13 -14.03
CA LYS A 68 15.10 -2.40 -14.10
C LYS A 68 15.72 -3.39 -15.09
N LYS A 69 15.85 -3.01 -16.37
CA LYS A 69 16.37 -3.84 -17.48
C LYS A 69 16.56 -3.01 -18.75
N GLY A 70 17.33 -3.47 -19.75
CA GLY A 70 17.45 -2.82 -21.06
C GLY A 70 18.65 -1.90 -21.21
N TRP A 71 18.50 -0.82 -21.99
CA TRP A 71 19.54 0.20 -22.16
C TRP A 71 19.46 1.23 -21.04
N LYS A 72 20.59 1.67 -20.50
CA LYS A 72 20.64 2.60 -19.36
C LYS A 72 20.34 4.04 -19.76
N GLU A 73 20.43 4.34 -21.04
CA GLU A 73 20.18 5.65 -21.61
C GLU A 73 18.68 5.91 -21.83
N ASP A 74 17.86 4.87 -21.81
CA ASP A 74 16.40 4.96 -21.95
C ASP A 74 15.72 5.11 -20.58
N PRO A 75 15.10 6.26 -20.27
CA PRO A 75 14.39 6.47 -19.00
C PRO A 75 13.25 5.47 -18.75
N GLY A 76 12.67 4.90 -19.81
CA GLY A 76 11.61 3.90 -19.71
C GLY A 76 12.04 2.60 -19.04
N ASN A 77 13.35 2.37 -18.94
CA ASN A 77 13.97 1.20 -18.32
C ASN A 77 14.21 1.34 -16.81
N TYR A 78 13.79 2.47 -16.23
CA TYR A 78 13.87 2.73 -14.80
C TYR A 78 12.47 2.66 -14.15
N ARG A 79 12.46 2.23 -12.89
CA ARG A 79 11.28 2.32 -12.03
C ARG A 79 11.45 3.51 -11.09
N PRO A 80 10.58 4.52 -11.14
CA PRO A 80 10.59 5.55 -10.11
C PRO A 80 10.16 4.91 -8.78
N VAL A 81 10.95 5.14 -7.72
CA VAL A 81 10.58 4.80 -6.35
C VAL A 81 10.51 6.09 -5.55
N SER A 82 9.32 6.37 -5.03
CA SER A 82 9.05 7.53 -4.19
C SER A 82 9.43 7.25 -2.75
N LEU A 83 10.39 8.01 -2.23
CA LEU A 83 10.76 7.98 -0.82
C LEU A 83 9.98 9.07 -0.08
N THR A 84 8.81 8.70 0.45
CA THR A 84 7.95 9.56 1.29
C THR A 84 8.41 9.58 2.75
N SER A 85 7.92 10.59 3.48
CA SER A 85 8.14 10.77 4.94
C SER A 85 7.85 9.50 5.74
N VAL A 86 8.62 9.28 6.81
CA VAL A 86 8.41 8.10 7.68
C VAL A 86 7.10 8.22 8.45
N PRO A 87 6.74 9.38 9.05
CA PRO A 87 5.43 9.57 9.67
C PRO A 87 4.26 9.39 8.69
N GLY A 88 4.39 9.89 7.45
CA GLY A 88 3.38 9.69 6.41
C GLY A 88 3.15 8.21 6.10
N LYS A 89 4.22 7.41 5.97
CA LYS A 89 4.11 5.95 5.79
C LYS A 89 3.41 5.25 6.95
N ILE A 90 3.59 5.73 8.19
CA ILE A 90 2.88 5.19 9.35
C ILE A 90 1.39 5.51 9.25
N MET A 91 1.04 6.74 8.84
CA MET A 91 -0.36 7.10 8.56
C MET A 91 -0.96 6.23 7.44
N GLU A 92 -0.23 6.03 6.34
CA GLU A 92 -0.64 5.15 5.25
C GLU A 92 -0.93 3.71 5.74
N GLN A 93 -0.20 3.20 6.75
CA GLN A 93 -0.49 1.88 7.32
C GLN A 93 -1.83 1.83 8.06
N PHE A 94 -2.24 2.90 8.75
CA PHE A 94 -3.56 2.97 9.36
C PHE A 94 -4.67 2.99 8.30
N ILE A 95 -4.48 3.79 7.24
CA ILE A 95 -5.41 3.87 6.10
C ILE A 95 -5.50 2.52 5.40
N LEU A 96 -4.36 1.88 5.10
CA LEU A 96 -4.31 0.54 4.49
C LEU A 96 -5.01 -0.50 5.35
N SER A 97 -4.85 -0.44 6.67
CA SER A 97 -5.52 -1.36 7.60
C SER A 97 -7.03 -1.18 7.58
N ALA A 98 -7.52 0.07 7.53
CA ALA A 98 -8.95 0.37 7.41
C ALA A 98 -9.52 -0.13 6.07
N LEU A 99 -8.82 0.16 4.96
CA LEU A 99 -9.17 -0.28 3.61
C LEU A 99 -9.25 -1.80 3.52
N THR A 100 -8.21 -2.48 4.02
CA THR A 100 -8.11 -3.95 3.95
C THR A 100 -9.24 -4.61 4.71
N ARG A 101 -9.56 -4.11 5.91
CA ARG A 101 -10.69 -4.63 6.72
C ARG A 101 -12.01 -4.48 5.97
N GLN A 102 -12.33 -3.28 5.47
CA GLN A 102 -13.60 -3.03 4.79
C GLN A 102 -13.75 -3.84 3.49
N VAL A 103 -12.69 -3.93 2.68
CA VAL A 103 -12.73 -4.69 1.43
C VAL A 103 -12.85 -6.20 1.68
N GLN A 104 -12.24 -6.71 2.75
CA GLN A 104 -12.37 -8.12 3.15
C GLN A 104 -13.77 -8.44 3.68
N ASP A 105 -14.33 -7.60 4.54
CA ASP A 105 -15.67 -7.78 5.11
C ASP A 105 -16.74 -7.80 4.01
N ASN A 106 -16.56 -7.00 2.96
CA ASN A 106 -17.48 -6.90 1.83
C ASN A 106 -17.21 -7.92 0.70
N GLN A 107 -16.35 -8.92 0.93
CA GLN A 107 -15.93 -9.92 -0.06
C GLN A 107 -15.47 -9.31 -1.39
N GLY A 108 -14.91 -8.09 -1.36
CA GLY A 108 -14.53 -7.34 -2.57
C GLY A 108 -13.35 -7.97 -3.32
N ILE A 109 -12.56 -8.82 -2.65
CA ILE A 109 -11.40 -9.50 -3.23
C ILE A 109 -11.68 -11.00 -3.35
N ARG A 110 -11.49 -11.54 -4.56
CA ARG A 110 -11.68 -12.96 -4.84
C ARG A 110 -10.68 -13.85 -4.09
N PRO A 111 -11.06 -15.08 -3.69
CA PRO A 111 -10.15 -16.05 -3.09
C PRO A 111 -8.95 -16.44 -3.98
N SER A 112 -9.05 -16.26 -5.29
CA SER A 112 -7.94 -16.51 -6.23
C SER A 112 -6.88 -15.40 -6.27
N GLN A 113 -7.13 -14.23 -5.66
CA GLN A 113 -6.16 -13.13 -5.62
C GLN A 113 -5.02 -13.44 -4.66
N HIS A 114 -3.79 -13.57 -5.15
CA HIS A 114 -2.64 -13.89 -4.29
C HIS A 114 -1.71 -12.70 -4.03
N GLY A 115 -1.56 -11.80 -5.01
CA GLY A 115 -0.73 -10.62 -4.87
C GLY A 115 -1.26 -9.67 -3.80
N PHE A 116 -0.37 -9.16 -2.94
CA PHE A 116 -0.64 -8.20 -1.87
C PHE A 116 -1.65 -8.67 -0.80
N MET A 117 -1.88 -9.98 -0.68
CA MET A 117 -2.76 -10.57 0.33
C MET A 117 -1.98 -11.22 1.48
N LYS A 118 -2.34 -10.91 2.72
CA LYS A 118 -1.75 -11.53 3.91
C LYS A 118 -1.94 -13.05 3.87
N GLY A 119 -0.86 -13.80 4.14
CA GLY A 119 -0.89 -15.26 4.13
C GLY A 119 -0.87 -15.90 2.73
N ARG A 120 -0.74 -15.11 1.65
CA ARG A 120 -0.59 -15.60 0.28
C ARG A 120 0.75 -15.17 -0.31
N SER A 121 1.26 -15.98 -1.22
CA SER A 121 2.54 -15.80 -1.90
C SER A 121 2.48 -16.29 -3.35
N CYS A 122 3.53 -16.02 -4.12
CA CYS A 122 3.70 -16.58 -5.45
C CYS A 122 3.67 -18.12 -5.44
N LEU A 123 4.20 -18.74 -4.39
CA LEU A 123 4.19 -20.20 -4.25
C LEU A 123 2.77 -20.73 -4.06
N THR A 124 1.98 -20.12 -3.17
CA THR A 124 0.58 -20.55 -2.98
C THR A 124 -0.26 -20.37 -4.25
N ASN A 125 0.03 -19.33 -5.03
CA ASN A 125 -0.62 -19.12 -6.33
C ASN A 125 -0.27 -20.25 -7.30
N LEU A 126 1.01 -20.60 -7.40
CA LEU A 126 1.51 -21.65 -8.26
C LEU A 126 0.91 -23.01 -7.90
N ILE A 127 0.85 -23.34 -6.59
CA ILE A 127 0.22 -24.56 -6.10
C ILE A 127 -1.26 -24.60 -6.46
N SER A 128 -2.02 -23.53 -6.19
CA SER A 128 -3.44 -23.45 -6.51
C SER A 128 -3.73 -23.55 -8.02
N PHE A 129 -2.82 -23.02 -8.84
CA PHE A 129 -2.88 -23.17 -10.29
C PHE A 129 -2.61 -24.60 -10.73
N TYR A 130 -1.51 -25.21 -10.28
CA TYR A 130 -1.17 -26.58 -10.67
C TYR A 130 -2.20 -27.60 -10.24
N ASP A 131 -2.75 -27.47 -9.02
CA ASP A 131 -3.82 -28.34 -8.52
C ASP A 131 -5.02 -28.39 -9.48
N GLN A 132 -5.46 -27.23 -9.98
CA GLN A 132 -6.53 -27.15 -10.97
C GLN A 132 -6.14 -27.77 -12.31
N VAL A 133 -4.92 -27.50 -12.79
CA VAL A 133 -4.43 -28.02 -14.07
C VAL A 133 -4.30 -29.55 -14.01
N THR A 134 -3.71 -30.11 -12.95
CA THR A 134 -3.51 -31.55 -12.81
C THR A 134 -4.83 -32.28 -12.71
N CYS A 135 -5.82 -31.76 -11.97
CA CYS A 135 -7.16 -32.35 -11.92
C CYS A 135 -7.80 -32.45 -13.31
N LEU A 136 -7.70 -31.40 -14.13
CA LEU A 136 -8.27 -31.40 -15.49
C LEU A 136 -7.53 -32.36 -16.42
N VAL A 137 -6.20 -32.44 -16.30
CA VAL A 137 -5.37 -33.36 -17.10
C VAL A 137 -5.66 -34.81 -16.72
N ASP A 138 -5.82 -35.13 -15.43
CA ASP A 138 -6.18 -36.47 -14.95
C ASP A 138 -7.55 -36.93 -15.46
N GLU A 139 -8.47 -35.99 -15.69
CA GLU A 139 -9.76 -36.24 -16.36
C GLU A 139 -9.65 -36.39 -17.89
N GLY A 140 -8.45 -36.28 -18.45
CA GLY A 140 -8.19 -36.36 -19.90
C GLY A 140 -8.59 -35.10 -20.67
N LYS A 141 -8.78 -33.95 -19.99
CA LYS A 141 -9.13 -32.68 -20.63
C LYS A 141 -7.88 -31.93 -21.07
N ALA A 142 -7.99 -31.22 -22.21
CA ALA A 142 -6.98 -30.26 -22.62
C ALA A 142 -7.09 -28.97 -21.79
N VAL A 143 -5.95 -28.35 -21.48
CA VAL A 143 -5.87 -27.10 -20.70
C VAL A 143 -5.07 -26.06 -21.48
N ASP A 144 -5.69 -24.94 -21.78
CA ASP A 144 -5.05 -23.76 -22.35
C ASP A 144 -4.96 -22.64 -21.30
N VAL A 145 -3.83 -21.92 -21.28
CA VAL A 145 -3.55 -20.89 -20.26
C VAL A 145 -3.24 -19.56 -20.94
N ILE A 146 -3.95 -18.51 -20.54
CA ILE A 146 -3.76 -17.15 -21.04
C ILE A 146 -3.17 -16.30 -19.92
N TYR A 147 -1.96 -15.76 -20.15
CA TYR A 147 -1.32 -14.81 -19.25
C TYR A 147 -1.57 -13.38 -19.73
N LEU A 148 -2.00 -12.52 -18.80
CA LEU A 148 -2.26 -11.10 -19.04
C LEU A 148 -1.35 -10.27 -18.12
N ASP A 149 -0.72 -9.22 -18.66
CA ASP A 149 0.11 -8.28 -17.90
C ASP A 149 -0.25 -6.83 -18.25
N PHE A 150 -0.30 -5.97 -17.24
CA PHE A 150 -0.60 -4.56 -17.42
C PHE A 150 0.69 -3.74 -17.47
N SER A 151 0.87 -3.01 -18.58
CA SER A 151 2.00 -2.08 -18.71
C SER A 151 1.86 -0.91 -17.73
N LYS A 152 2.86 -0.73 -16.86
CA LYS A 152 2.93 0.39 -15.90
C LYS A 152 1.66 0.54 -15.04
N ALA A 153 1.10 -0.57 -14.56
CA ALA A 153 -0.18 -0.63 -13.84
C ALA A 153 -0.44 0.55 -12.88
N PHE A 154 0.47 0.83 -11.94
CA PHE A 154 0.32 1.93 -10.97
C PHE A 154 0.23 3.34 -11.59
N ASN A 155 0.89 3.57 -12.73
CA ASN A 155 0.86 4.85 -13.42
C ASN A 155 -0.37 5.01 -14.33
N THR A 156 -1.09 3.90 -14.59
CA THR A 156 -2.23 3.86 -15.51
C THR A 156 -3.59 3.82 -14.81
N VAL A 157 -3.61 3.69 -13.48
CA VAL A 157 -4.88 3.68 -12.73
C VAL A 157 -5.50 5.07 -12.75
N SER A 158 -6.74 5.17 -13.23
CA SER A 158 -7.54 6.38 -13.11
C SER A 158 -7.96 6.60 -11.65
N HIS A 159 -7.59 7.75 -11.08
CA HIS A 159 -7.94 8.11 -9.70
C HIS A 159 -9.47 8.21 -9.52
N SER A 160 -10.21 8.75 -10.48
CA SER A 160 -11.67 8.84 -10.39
C SER A 160 -12.33 7.45 -10.33
N ILE A 161 -11.95 6.54 -11.23
CA ILE A 161 -12.49 5.17 -11.24
C ILE A 161 -12.12 4.42 -9.96
N LEU A 162 -10.90 4.63 -9.44
CA LEU A 162 -10.47 4.04 -8.17
C LEU A 162 -11.35 4.52 -7.02
N LEU A 163 -11.56 5.83 -6.89
CA LEU A 163 -12.38 6.43 -5.84
C LEU A 163 -13.85 5.98 -5.91
N GLU A 164 -14.42 5.91 -7.12
CA GLU A 164 -15.78 5.37 -7.32
C GLU A 164 -15.90 3.91 -6.87
N LYS A 165 -14.91 3.06 -7.20
CA LYS A 165 -14.89 1.67 -6.75
C LYS A 165 -14.75 1.56 -5.24
N LEU A 166 -13.89 2.36 -4.62
CA LEU A 166 -13.73 2.39 -3.17
C LEU A 166 -15.03 2.82 -2.49
N ALA A 167 -15.73 3.84 -3.00
CA ALA A 167 -17.03 4.25 -2.50
C ALA A 167 -18.08 3.14 -2.65
N ALA A 168 -18.12 2.45 -3.79
CA ALA A 168 -19.03 1.32 -4.03
C ALA A 168 -18.77 0.11 -3.12
N HIS A 169 -17.53 -0.06 -2.65
CA HIS A 169 -17.16 -1.05 -1.65
C HIS A 169 -17.43 -0.60 -0.20
N GLY A 170 -18.19 0.48 0.01
CA GLY A 170 -18.69 0.86 1.34
C GLY A 170 -17.61 1.39 2.29
N LEU A 171 -16.54 1.98 1.74
CA LEU A 171 -15.56 2.70 2.55
C LEU A 171 -16.23 3.80 3.37
N ASP A 172 -15.78 3.98 4.60
CA ASP A 172 -16.23 5.10 5.41
C ASP A 172 -15.78 6.44 4.81
N ARG A 173 -16.59 7.47 5.04
CA ARG A 173 -16.39 8.80 4.44
C ARG A 173 -15.05 9.43 4.82
N CYS A 174 -14.54 9.19 6.02
CA CYS A 174 -13.27 9.78 6.48
C CYS A 174 -12.10 9.17 5.70
N THR A 175 -12.04 7.84 5.63
CA THR A 175 -11.02 7.11 4.87
C THR A 175 -11.08 7.45 3.38
N LEU A 176 -12.28 7.47 2.78
CA LEU A 176 -12.43 7.83 1.37
C LEU A 176 -11.95 9.26 1.11
N HIS A 177 -12.35 10.22 1.94
CA HIS A 177 -11.95 11.62 1.79
C HIS A 177 -10.43 11.81 1.94
N TRP A 178 -9.82 11.14 2.93
CA TRP A 178 -8.36 11.15 3.10
C TRP A 178 -7.64 10.60 1.87
N VAL A 179 -8.11 9.46 1.32
CA VAL A 179 -7.53 8.86 0.11
C VAL A 179 -7.68 9.76 -1.11
N THR A 180 -8.82 10.46 -1.26
CA THR A 180 -9.01 11.47 -2.31
C THR A 180 -7.95 12.56 -2.21
N ASN A 181 -7.81 13.19 -1.04
CA ASN A 181 -6.85 14.28 -0.84
C ASN A 181 -5.39 13.81 -0.96
N TRP A 182 -5.11 12.55 -0.63
CA TRP A 182 -3.80 11.94 -0.87
C TRP A 182 -3.47 11.77 -2.36
N LEU A 183 -4.46 11.45 -3.20
CA LEU A 183 -4.28 11.17 -4.63
C LEU A 183 -4.36 12.40 -5.53
N GLU A 184 -5.00 13.49 -5.07
CA GLU A 184 -5.17 14.73 -5.83
C GLU A 184 -4.05 15.75 -5.59
N GLY A 185 -3.22 15.54 -4.56
CA GLY A 185 -2.14 16.45 -4.15
C GLY A 185 -0.77 16.16 -4.76
#